data_AF-A0A8J4CNG1-F1
#
_entry.id   AF-A0A8J4CNG1-F1
#
_cell.length_a   1.000
_cell.length_b   1.000
_cell.length_c   1.000
_cell.angle_alpha   90.00
_cell.angle_beta   90.00
_cell.angle_gamma   90.00
#
_symmetry.space_group_name_H-M   'P 1'
#
loop_
_entity.id
_entity.type
_entity.pdbx_description
1 polymer ?
#
loop_
_entity_poly.entity_id
_entity_poly.type
_entity_poly.pdbx_seq_one_letter_code
_entity_poly.pdbx_strand_id
1 'polypeptide(L)'
;MSRYNNGQGQGNFQSYHNNDFQGSGWNYTGHNSQSRVAFYENDQGVKMDYYYSTGTTKTSMDHPTRGSTQLFRRDLSDGEHRSVLDNPRVHTDKGYYTKK
;
A
#
# COMPACT_ATOMS: atom_id res chain seq x y z
N MET A 1 23.34 0.90 -2.03
CA MET A 1 22.71 1.08 -3.35
C MET A 1 21.21 0.87 -3.16
N SER A 2 20.37 1.85 -3.50
CA SER A 2 18.91 1.68 -3.48
C SER A 2 18.54 0.58 -4.47
N ARG A 3 17.71 -0.38 -4.06
CA ARG A 3 17.19 -1.43 -4.95
C ARG A 3 16.20 -0.87 -5.98
N TYR A 4 15.71 0.35 -5.76
CA TYR A 4 14.62 0.95 -6.52
C TYR A 4 15.01 2.31 -7.10
N ASN A 5 14.36 2.66 -8.21
CA ASN A 5 14.59 3.91 -8.93
C ASN A 5 13.95 5.14 -8.25
N ASN A 6 13.30 4.99 -7.09
CA ASN A 6 12.70 6.08 -6.29
C ASN A 6 11.81 7.03 -7.11
N GLY A 7 11.13 6.52 -8.15
CA GLY A 7 10.28 7.32 -9.03
C GLY A 7 11.02 8.22 -10.02
N GLN A 8 12.33 8.09 -10.21
CA GLN A 8 13.05 8.88 -11.23
C GLN A 8 12.43 8.65 -12.63
N GLY A 9 12.20 9.76 -13.34
CA GLY A 9 11.56 9.74 -14.67
C GLY A 9 10.03 9.67 -14.65
N GLN A 10 9.40 9.70 -13.47
CA GLN A 10 7.95 9.74 -13.33
C GLN A 10 7.48 11.18 -13.02
N GLY A 11 6.26 11.51 -13.45
CA GLY A 11 5.63 12.80 -13.11
C GLY A 11 5.17 12.83 -11.65
N ASN A 12 5.00 14.02 -11.07
CA ASN A 12 4.54 14.15 -9.68
C ASN A 12 3.19 13.46 -9.44
N PHE A 13 3.00 12.95 -8.22
CA PHE A 13 1.71 12.42 -7.78
C PHE A 13 1.27 13.06 -6.47
N GLN A 14 -0.04 13.06 -6.25
CA GLN A 14 -0.66 13.47 -4.99
C GLN A 14 -1.48 12.31 -4.45
N SER A 15 -1.32 12.01 -3.17
CA SER A 15 -2.04 10.94 -2.48
C SER A 15 -3.54 11.26 -2.37
N TYR A 16 -4.38 10.25 -2.49
CA TYR A 16 -5.84 10.37 -2.31
C TYR A 16 -6.19 10.77 -0.87
N HIS A 17 -5.49 10.17 0.09
CA HIS A 17 -5.58 10.50 1.50
C HIS A 17 -4.39 11.37 1.93
N ASN A 18 -4.60 12.24 2.91
CA ASN A 18 -3.52 13.04 3.50
C ASN A 18 -2.75 12.22 4.56
N ASN A 19 -2.03 11.19 4.10
CA ASN A 19 -1.35 10.24 4.97
C ASN A 19 0.17 10.40 4.96
N ASP A 20 0.73 10.34 6.16
CA ASP A 20 2.16 10.28 6.39
C ASP A 20 2.64 8.82 6.37
N PHE A 21 2.88 8.28 5.17
CA PHE A 21 3.40 6.92 4.99
C PHE A 21 4.75 6.74 5.70
N GLN A 22 5.65 7.74 5.59
CA GLN A 22 6.98 7.67 6.16
C GLN A 22 6.95 7.69 7.69
N GLY A 23 6.11 8.53 8.31
CA GLY A 23 5.88 8.54 9.75
C GLY A 23 5.24 7.25 10.28
N SER A 24 4.56 6.49 9.43
CA SER A 24 4.05 5.15 9.74
C SER A 24 5.05 4.01 9.45
N GLY A 25 6.32 4.32 9.16
CA GLY A 25 7.36 3.31 8.94
C GLY A 25 7.36 2.69 7.54
N TRP A 26 6.70 3.32 6.57
CA TRP A 26 6.72 2.88 5.17
C TRP A 26 7.74 3.68 4.37
N ASN A 27 8.72 2.98 3.81
CA ASN A 27 9.73 3.56 2.95
C ASN A 27 9.21 3.61 1.51
N TYR A 28 9.20 4.81 0.93
CA TYR A 28 8.87 5.00 -0.48
C TYR A 28 9.94 4.37 -1.38
N THR A 29 9.51 3.56 -2.34
CA THR A 29 10.43 2.87 -3.28
C THR A 29 10.26 3.34 -4.73
N GLY A 30 9.13 3.95 -5.06
CA GLY A 30 8.88 4.50 -6.39
C GLY A 30 7.40 4.61 -6.69
N HIS A 31 7.07 4.93 -7.93
CA HIS A 31 5.70 4.95 -8.39
C HIS A 31 5.65 4.77 -9.92
N ASN A 32 4.45 4.57 -10.45
CA ASN A 32 4.14 4.62 -11.87
C ASN A 32 3.02 5.65 -12.09
N SER A 33 3.32 6.71 -12.82
CA SER A 33 2.39 7.81 -13.11
C SER A 33 1.24 7.40 -14.03
N GLN A 34 1.50 6.49 -14.98
CA GLN A 34 0.49 5.99 -15.92
C GLN A 34 -0.57 5.15 -15.20
N SER A 35 -0.12 4.24 -14.32
CA SER A 35 -1.00 3.35 -13.55
C SER A 35 -1.52 3.99 -12.26
N ARG A 36 -1.06 5.20 -11.93
CA ARG A 36 -1.45 5.96 -10.73
C ARG A 36 -1.22 5.19 -9.42
N VAL A 37 -0.07 4.54 -9.31
CA VAL A 37 0.29 3.69 -8.16
C VAL A 37 1.64 4.07 -7.59
N ALA A 38 1.72 4.23 -6.27
CA ALA A 38 2.95 4.42 -5.51
C ALA A 38 3.31 3.14 -4.75
N PHE A 39 4.61 2.86 -4.64
CA PHE A 39 5.15 1.65 -4.06
C PHE A 39 5.88 1.99 -2.76
N TYR A 40 5.61 1.20 -1.73
CA TYR A 40 6.26 1.33 -0.43
C TYR A 40 6.67 -0.05 0.11
N GLU A 41 7.64 -0.05 1.01
CA GLU A 41 8.09 -1.23 1.74
C GLU A 41 8.37 -0.86 3.19
N ASN A 42 8.05 -1.74 4.14
CA ASN A 42 8.37 -1.55 5.56
C ASN A 42 9.46 -2.52 6.03
N ASP A 43 9.96 -2.33 7.24
CA ASP A 43 11.06 -3.13 7.81
C ASP A 43 10.69 -4.60 8.05
N GLN A 44 9.40 -4.93 8.03
CA GLN A 44 8.90 -6.30 8.11
C GLN A 44 8.90 -7.02 6.75
N GLY A 45 9.37 -6.36 5.68
CA GLY A 45 9.38 -6.88 4.32
C GLY A 45 8.00 -6.89 3.64
N VAL A 46 7.03 -6.15 4.18
CA VAL A 46 5.71 -5.99 3.56
C VAL A 46 5.81 -4.96 2.46
N LYS A 47 5.26 -5.28 1.29
CA LYS A 47 5.18 -4.37 0.14
C LYS A 47 3.78 -3.80 0.01
N MET A 48 3.68 -2.51 -0.28
CA MET A 48 2.41 -1.82 -0.50
C MET A 48 2.36 -1.20 -1.89
N ASP A 49 1.27 -1.48 -2.59
CA ASP A 49 0.86 -0.77 -3.81
C ASP A 49 -0.31 0.15 -3.42
N TYR A 50 -0.08 1.46 -3.44
CA TYR A 50 -1.07 2.49 -3.11
C TYR A 50 -1.55 3.19 -4.37
N TYR A 51 -2.80 2.96 -4.75
CA TYR A 51 -3.42 3.59 -5.92
C TYR A 51 -3.94 4.97 -5.55
N TYR A 52 -3.08 5.98 -5.72
CA TYR A 52 -3.33 7.35 -5.24
C TYR A 52 -4.45 8.10 -5.98
N SER A 53 -5.06 7.53 -7.02
CA SER A 53 -6.28 8.08 -7.61
C SER A 53 -7.57 7.56 -6.97
N THR A 54 -7.53 6.44 -6.27
CA THR A 54 -8.72 5.77 -5.71
C THR A 54 -8.61 5.43 -4.22
N GLY A 55 -7.44 5.63 -3.61
CA GLY A 55 -7.18 5.21 -2.23
C GLY A 55 -7.09 3.70 -2.05
N THR A 56 -7.18 2.92 -3.14
CA THR A 56 -7.06 1.45 -3.05
C THR A 56 -5.67 1.09 -2.55
N THR A 57 -5.62 0.24 -1.54
CA THR A 57 -4.37 -0.19 -0.91
C THR A 57 -4.26 -1.69 -1.02
N LYS A 58 -3.16 -2.14 -1.63
CA LYS A 58 -2.80 -3.55 -1.71
C LYS A 58 -1.53 -3.77 -0.89
N THR A 59 -1.54 -4.76 -0.02
CA THR A 59 -0.36 -5.18 0.75
C THR A 59 0.00 -6.62 0.39
N SER A 60 1.26 -6.87 0.07
CA SER A 60 1.82 -8.21 -0.18
C SER A 60 2.81 -8.56 0.93
N MET A 61 2.64 -9.73 1.55
CA MET A 61 3.43 -10.14 2.71
C MET A 61 3.54 -11.67 2.79
N ASP A 62 4.47 -12.17 3.59
CA ASP A 62 4.56 -13.59 3.91
C ASP A 62 3.76 -13.89 5.20
N HIS A 63 2.72 -14.71 5.08
CA HIS A 63 1.87 -15.09 6.20
C HIS A 63 2.46 -16.34 6.90
N PRO A 64 2.65 -16.34 8.23
CA PRO A 64 3.33 -17.43 8.95
C PRO A 64 2.81 -18.84 8.67
N THR A 65 1.52 -18.98 8.37
CA THR A 65 0.88 -20.27 8.08
C THR A 65 0.41 -20.45 6.65
N ARG A 66 0.30 -19.37 5.86
CA ARG A 66 -0.27 -19.41 4.50
C ARG A 66 0.76 -19.11 3.42
N GLY A 67 1.98 -18.74 3.80
CA GLY A 67 3.01 -18.26 2.89
C GLY A 67 2.65 -16.90 2.28
N SER A 68 3.24 -16.61 1.12
CA SER A 68 3.01 -15.39 0.34
C SER A 68 1.52 -15.12 0.11
N THR A 69 1.03 -14.00 0.63
CA THR A 69 -0.37 -13.58 0.52
C THR A 69 -0.49 -12.11 0.11
N GLN A 70 -1.68 -11.74 -0.37
CA GLN A 70 -2.02 -10.38 -0.74
C GLN A 70 -3.39 -10.01 -0.19
N LEU A 71 -3.52 -8.79 0.32
CA LEU A 71 -4.76 -8.21 0.79
C LEU A 71 -5.06 -6.94 0.00
N PHE A 72 -6.26 -6.87 -0.57
CA PHE A 72 -6.76 -5.72 -1.32
C PHE A 72 -7.84 -5.03 -0.51
N ARG A 73 -7.70 -3.72 -0.32
CA ARG A 73 -8.64 -2.89 0.42
C ARG A 73 -9.02 -1.69 -0.42
N ARG A 74 -10.32 -1.49 -0.58
CA ARG A 74 -10.93 -0.43 -1.38
C ARG A 74 -11.83 0.41 -0.47
N ASP A 75 -12.06 1.66 -0.85
CA ASP A 75 -13.01 2.56 -0.16
C ASP A 75 -12.76 2.67 1.36
N LEU A 76 -11.47 2.77 1.73
CA LEU A 76 -11.07 2.99 3.10
C LEU A 76 -11.35 4.45 3.47
N SER A 77 -11.89 4.66 4.67
CA SER A 77 -11.80 5.94 5.36
C SER A 77 -10.36 6.23 5.78
N ASP A 78 -10.05 7.49 6.11
CA ASP A 78 -8.73 7.88 6.61
C ASP A 78 -8.31 7.05 7.84
N GLY A 79 -9.26 6.81 8.77
CA GLY A 79 -9.03 6.00 9.96
C GLY A 79 -8.72 4.54 9.64
N GLU A 80 -9.49 3.91 8.73
CA GLU A 80 -9.23 2.53 8.31
C GLU A 80 -7.89 2.41 7.56
N HIS A 81 -7.57 3.39 6.71
CA HIS A 81 -6.27 3.41 6.03
C HIS A 81 -5.14 3.52 7.05
N ARG A 82 -5.29 4.35 8.10
CA ARG A 82 -4.29 4.46 9.17
C ARG A 82 -4.12 3.14 9.93
N SER A 83 -5.20 2.42 10.19
CA SER A 83 -5.12 1.06 10.76
C SER A 83 -4.36 0.07 9.86
N VAL A 84 -4.46 0.21 8.54
CA VAL A 84 -3.69 -0.61 7.59
C VAL A 84 -2.20 -0.24 7.58
N LEU A 85 -1.89 1.04 7.75
CA LEU A 85 -0.50 1.49 7.86
C LEU A 85 0.17 0.97 9.13
N ASP A 86 -0.55 0.94 10.25
CA ASP A 86 -0.09 0.41 11.54
C ASP A 86 0.02 -1.13 11.53
N ASN A 87 -1.02 -1.80 11.03
CA ASN A 87 -1.07 -3.25 10.93
C ASN A 87 -1.51 -3.67 9.51
N PRO A 88 -0.56 -3.99 8.60
CA PRO A 88 -0.90 -4.37 7.23
C PRO A 88 -1.69 -5.67 7.12
N ARG A 89 -1.85 -6.45 8.21
CA ARG A 89 -2.66 -7.67 8.27
C ARG A 89 -4.09 -7.41 8.71
N VAL A 90 -4.44 -6.18 9.09
CA VAL A 90 -5.79 -5.86 9.56
C VAL A 90 -6.83 -6.16 8.47
N HIS A 91 -7.89 -6.86 8.87
CA HIS A 91 -9.05 -7.06 8.03
C HIS A 91 -10.00 -5.88 8.22
N THR A 92 -10.39 -5.25 7.12
CA THR A 92 -11.33 -4.11 7.12
C THR A 92 -12.71 -4.51 6.62
N ASP A 93 -12.93 -5.79 6.32
CA ASP A 93 -14.11 -6.35 5.62
C ASP A 93 -14.45 -5.69 4.26
N LYS A 94 -13.56 -4.81 3.78
CA LYS A 94 -13.68 -4.10 2.49
C LYS A 94 -12.70 -4.64 1.47
N GLY A 95 -13.17 -4.78 0.23
CA GLY A 95 -12.35 -5.25 -0.89
C GLY A 95 -12.20 -6.77 -0.98
N TYR A 96 -12.82 -7.54 -0.08
CA TYR A 96 -12.86 -9.00 -0.16
C TYR A 96 -13.90 -9.48 -1.17
N TYR A 97 -13.53 -10.49 -1.95
CA TYR A 97 -14.46 -11.15 -2.86
C TYR A 97 -15.39 -12.07 -2.06
N THR A 98 -16.68 -11.78 -2.04
CA THR A 98 -17.69 -12.72 -1.56
C THR A 98 -18.06 -13.66 -2.70
N LYS A 99 -17.89 -14.98 -2.48
CA LYS A 99 -18.50 -15.97 -3.38
C LYS A 99 -20.02 -15.82 -3.26
N LYS A 100 -20.66 -15.48 -4.38
CA LYS A 100 -22.12 -15.57 -4.51
C LYS A 100 -22.52 -17.02 -4.75
#